data_AF-A0AAD6KDR2-F1
#
_entry.id   AF-A0AAD6KDR2-F1
#
_cell.length_a   1.000
_cell.length_b   1.000
_cell.length_c   1.000
_cell.angle_alpha   90.00
_cell.angle_beta   90.00
_cell.angle_gamma   90.00
#
_symmetry.space_group_name_H-M   'P 1'
#
loop_
_entity.id
_entity.type
_entity.pdbx_description
1 polymer ?
#
loop_
_entity_poly.entity_id
_entity_poly.type
_entity_poly.pdbx_seq_one_letter_code
_entity_poly.pdbx_strand_id
1 'polypeptide(L)' 'MATTVEKRKPVFIKVEELKPGTNGHNLTVKILESKPVPAPKPRRAPMSFSQRSQRPSRINECLVGDETGCIVFTARNEQ' A
#
# COMPACT_ATOMS: atom_id res chain seq x y z
N MET A 1 -3.65 18.46 32.43
CA MET A 1 -2.75 17.29 32.45
C MET A 1 -3.15 16.38 31.30
N ALA A 2 -2.28 16.19 30.30
CA ALA A 2 -2.57 15.28 29.19
C ALA A 2 -2.24 13.86 29.64
N THR A 3 -3.26 13.02 29.79
CA THR A 3 -3.09 11.59 30.07
C THR A 3 -2.51 10.91 28.83
N THR A 4 -1.25 10.49 28.91
CA THR A 4 -0.60 9.67 27.87
C THR A 4 -1.25 8.28 27.88
N VAL A 5 -2.14 8.03 26.92
CA VAL A 5 -2.75 6.71 26.73
C VAL A 5 -1.68 5.75 26.20
N GLU A 6 -1.38 4.70 26.98
CA GLU A 6 -0.40 3.69 26.62
C GLU A 6 -0.89 2.91 25.38
N LYS A 7 -0.08 2.92 24.31
CA LYS A 7 -0.41 2.20 23.07
C LYS A 7 -0.30 0.70 23.31
N ARG A 8 -1.30 -0.06 22.86
CA ARG A 8 -1.27 -1.53 22.92
C ARG A 8 -0.06 -2.06 22.14
N LYS A 9 0.59 -3.10 22.68
CA LYS A 9 1.69 -3.79 22.00
C LYS A 9 1.22 -4.29 20.63
N PRO A 10 1.99 -4.08 19.55
CA PRO A 10 1.63 -4.58 18.23
C PRO A 10 1.65 -6.11 18.25
N VAL A 11 0.56 -6.72 17.75
CA VAL A 11 0.50 -8.15 17.49
C VAL A 11 0.75 -8.34 16.00
N PHE A 12 1.70 -9.21 15.68
CA PHE A 12 2.03 -9.59 14.32
C PHE A 12 1.30 -10.87 13.98
N ILE A 13 0.68 -10.90 12.81
CA ILE A 13 0.01 -12.08 12.26
C ILE A 13 0.75 -12.56 11.00
N LYS A 14 0.34 -13.70 10.45
CA LYS A 14 0.91 -14.27 9.23
C LYS A 14 0.04 -13.98 8.02
N VAL A 15 0.61 -14.16 6.82
CA VAL A 15 -0.10 -13.91 5.55
C VAL A 15 -1.33 -14.81 5.40
N GLU A 16 -1.26 -16.08 5.84
CA GLU A 16 -2.38 -17.02 5.74
C GLU A 16 -3.63 -16.63 6.56
N GLU A 17 -3.46 -15.81 7.61
CA GLU A 17 -4.55 -15.40 8.50
C GLU A 17 -5.34 -14.19 7.94
N LEU A 18 -4.89 -13.61 6.83
CA LEU A 18 -5.54 -12.46 6.22
C LEU A 18 -6.89 -12.83 5.61
N LYS A 19 -7.92 -12.05 5.96
CA LYS A 19 -9.29 -12.22 5.46
C LYS A 19 -9.82 -10.94 4.83
N PRO A 20 -10.61 -11.02 3.74
CA PRO A 20 -11.29 -9.87 3.19
C PRO A 20 -12.13 -9.14 4.23
N GLY A 21 -12.16 -7.81 4.17
CA GLY A 21 -12.93 -6.97 5.10
C GLY A 21 -12.27 -6.74 6.47
N THR A 22 -11.03 -7.19 6.67
CA THR A 22 -10.24 -6.93 7.88
C THR A 22 -9.12 -5.91 7.61
N ASN A 23 -8.80 -5.05 8.59
CA ASN A 23 -7.87 -3.93 8.43
C ASN A 23 -7.00 -3.76 9.69
N GLY A 24 -5.88 -3.05 9.58
CA GLY A 24 -5.05 -2.67 10.74
C GLY A 24 -4.12 -3.76 11.25
N HIS A 25 -3.73 -4.69 10.39
CA HIS A 25 -2.82 -5.79 10.71
C HIS A 25 -1.36 -5.35 10.68
N ASN A 26 -0.54 -5.95 11.55
CA ASN A 26 0.91 -5.84 11.47
C ASN A 26 1.45 -7.16 10.91
N LEU A 27 2.28 -7.06 9.87
CA LEU A 27 2.86 -8.20 9.17
C LEU A 27 4.35 -7.94 8.97
N THR A 28 5.15 -9.00 9.00
CA THR A 28 6.54 -8.97 8.56
C THR A 28 6.65 -9.79 7.30
N VAL A 29 6.84 -9.14 6.16
CA VAL A 29 6.89 -9.78 4.84
C VAL A 29 8.16 -9.37 4.09
N LYS A 30 8.64 -10.26 3.24
CA LYS A 30 9.73 -10.00 2.31
C LYS A 30 9.16 -9.65 0.94
N ILE A 31 9.76 -8.66 0.28
CA ILE A 31 9.47 -8.34 -1.11
C ILE A 31 10.19 -9.36 -2.00
N LEU A 32 9.43 -10.05 -2.84
CA LEU A 32 9.93 -11.01 -3.82
C LEU A 32 10.09 -10.37 -5.19
N GLU A 33 9.11 -9.59 -5.62
CA GLU A 33 9.10 -8.92 -6.91
C GLU A 33 8.38 -7.56 -6.79
N SER A 34 8.83 -6.56 -7.56
CA SER A 34 8.18 -5.25 -7.65
C SER A 34 8.08 -4.82 -9.10
N LYS A 35 6.85 -4.55 -9.56
CA LYS A 35 6.55 -4.13 -10.92
C LYS A 35 5.89 -2.74 -10.91
N PRO A 36 6.44 -1.75 -11.63
CA PRO A 36 5.78 -0.46 -11.75
C PRO A 36 4.51 -0.59 -12.60
N VAL A 37 3.41 -0.04 -12.10
CA VAL A 37 2.13 0.00 -12.82
C VAL A 37 2.06 1.29 -13.62
N PRO A 38 1.88 1.24 -14.95
CA PRO A 38 1.77 2.44 -15.77
C PRO A 38 0.62 3.34 -15.30
N ALA A 39 0.91 4.63 -15.12
CA ALA A 39 -0.13 5.59 -14.82
C ALA A 39 -1.15 5.63 -15.98
N PRO A 40 -2.46 5.66 -15.70
CA PRO A 40 -3.46 5.75 -16.74
C PRO A 40 -3.24 7.03 -17.56
N LYS A 41 -3.11 6.87 -18.89
CA LYS A 41 -2.94 8.00 -19.80
C LYS A 41 -4.14 8.95 -19.64
N PRO A 42 -3.93 10.27 -19.51
CA PRO A 42 -5.04 11.21 -19.45
C PRO A 42 -5.86 11.09 -20.73
N ARG A 43 -7.16 10.77 -20.59
CA ARG A 43 -8.06 10.55 -21.73
C ARG A 43 -8.42 11.83 -22.51
N ARG A 44 -8.00 13.01 -22.04
CA ARG A 44 -8.29 14.32 -22.66
C ARG A 44 -7.14 15.29 -22.44
N ALA A 45 -6.81 16.06 -23.47
CA ALA A 45 -5.97 17.25 -23.33
C ALA A 45 -6.61 18.22 -22.32
N PRO A 46 -5.83 18.88 -21.44
CA PRO A 46 -6.39 19.80 -20.46
C PRO A 46 -6.97 21.01 -21.19
N MET A 47 -8.30 21.14 -21.21
CA MET A 47 -9.00 22.34 -21.72
C MET A 47 -8.98 23.50 -20.70
N SER A 48 -8.22 23.39 -19.61
CA SER A 48 -8.14 24.44 -18.59
C SER A 48 -6.81 24.39 -17.82
N PHE A 49 -6.17 25.56 -17.70
CA PHE A 49 -5.00 25.81 -16.86
C PHE A 49 -5.26 25.61 -15.35
N SER A 50 -6.51 25.39 -14.93
CA SER A 50 -6.87 25.11 -13.53
C SER A 50 -6.84 23.64 -13.13
N GLN A 51 -6.54 22.73 -14.06
CA GLN A 51 -6.46 21.31 -13.75
C GLN A 51 -5.14 21.05 -13.00
N ARG A 52 -5.21 21.17 -11.65
CA ARG A 52 -4.14 20.81 -10.71
C ARG A 52 -3.43 19.59 -11.27
N SER A 53 -2.16 19.77 -11.65
CA SER A 53 -1.28 18.68 -12.04
C SER A 53 -1.38 17.60 -10.95
N GLN A 54 -2.22 16.59 -11.22
CA GLN A 54 -2.26 15.41 -10.39
C GLN A 54 -0.94 14.75 -10.66
N ARG A 55 0.04 15.00 -9.78
CA ARG A 55 1.33 14.32 -9.83
C ARG A 55 0.98 12.83 -9.99
N PRO A 56 1.45 12.16 -11.06
CA PRO A 56 1.10 10.78 -11.27
C PRO A 56 1.58 10.00 -10.04
N SER A 57 0.64 9.41 -9.29
CA SER A 57 1.00 8.54 -8.17
C SER A 57 1.83 7.41 -8.74
N ARG A 58 3.08 7.27 -8.30
CA ARG A 58 3.90 6.12 -8.66
C ARG A 58 3.31 4.94 -7.91
N ILE A 59 2.70 4.01 -8.64
CA ILE A 59 2.12 2.80 -8.08
C ILE A 59 3.00 1.64 -8.50
N ASN A 60 3.42 0.84 -7.53
CA ASN A 60 4.07 -0.42 -7.78
C ASN A 60 3.17 -1.56 -7.28
N GLU A 61 3.08 -2.60 -8.09
CA GLU A 61 2.52 -3.87 -7.67
C GLU A 61 3.67 -4.76 -7.19
N CYS A 62 3.65 -5.11 -5.91
CA CYS A 62 4.71 -5.86 -5.25
C CYS A 62 4.18 -7.24 -4.85
N LEU A 63 4.87 -8.30 -5.25
CA LEU A 63 4.66 -9.62 -4.68
C LEU A 63 5.42 -9.68 -3.35
N VAL A 64 4.71 -9.83 -2.24
CA VAL A 64 5.28 -9.90 -0.90
C VAL A 64 4.81 -11.14 -0.18
N GLY A 65 5.64 -11.72 0.68
CA GLY A 65 5.27 -12.94 1.38
C GLY A 65 6.13 -13.25 2.61
N ASP A 66 5.66 -14.22 3.38
CA ASP A 66 6.39 -14.86 4.47
C ASP A 66 6.45 -16.38 4.22
N GLU A 67 6.79 -17.16 5.25
CA GLU A 67 6.83 -18.61 5.18
C GLU A 67 5.45 -19.28 4.97
N THR A 68 4.35 -18.57 5.19
CA THR A 68 2.97 -19.10 5.08
C THR A 68 2.33 -18.84 3.72
N GLY A 69 2.74 -17.76 3.02
CA GLY A 69 2.17 -17.44 1.73
C GLY A 69 2.64 -16.13 1.14
N CYS A 70 2.09 -15.79 -0.03
CA CYS A 70 2.39 -14.56 -0.75
C CYS A 70 1.10 -13.83 -1.14
N ILE A 71 1.14 -12.51 -1.13
CA ILE A 71 0.06 -11.61 -1.55
C ILE A 71 0.58 -10.54 -2.51
N VAL A 72 -0.34 -10.01 -3.31
CA VAL A 72 -0.09 -8.84 -4.14
C VAL A 72 -0.38 -7.58 -3.32
N PHE A 73 0.65 -6.77 -3.12
CA PHE A 73 0.61 -5.52 -2.37
C PHE A 73 0.80 -4.32 -3.29
N THR A 74 -0.11 -3.36 -3.24
CA THR A 74 0.02 -2.11 -4.00
C THR A 74 0.74 -1.05 -3.16
N ALA A 75 2.01 -0.79 -3.48
CA ALA A 75 2.80 0.27 -2.87
C ALA A 75 2.61 1.60 -3.62
N ARG A 76 2.56 2.73 -2.89
CA ARG A 76 2.47 4.08 -3.48
C ARG A 76 3.68 4.93 -3.10
N ASN A 77 4.24 5.62 -4.07
CA ASN A 77 5.35 6.57 -3.93
C ASN A 77 6.64 5.93 -3.39
N GLU A 78 7.05 6.27 -2.16
CA GLU A 78 8.30 5.81 -1.51
C GLU A 78 8.08 4.60 -0.59
N GLN A 79 6.87 4.02 -0.63
CA GLN A 79 6.50 2.79 0.08
C GLN A 79 7.12 1.54 -0.55
#